data_AF-A0A1G8NE58-F1
#
_entry.id   AF-A0A1G8NE58-F1
#
_cell.length_a   1.000
_cell.length_b   1.000
_cell.length_c   1.000
_cell.angle_alpha   90.00
_cell.angle_beta   90.00
_cell.angle_gamma   90.00
#
_symmetry.space_group_name_H-M   'P 1'
#
loop_
_entity.id
_entity.type
_entity.pdbx_description
1 polymer ?
#
loop_
_entity_poly.entity_id
_entity_poly.type
_entity_poly.pdbx_seq_one_letter_code
_entity_poly.pdbx_strand_id
1 'polypeptide(L)'
;MERPLLRRRLIKTVSGVAAVGLVGGLATALMGGGSAMAATTITATLNTTCTIPVAGAEEYSAVVKATVPDSAKVGDTVQLQNFSISILLNVATTDALQILGATTLEGSITAGATLTNASPSTLSITAAVPVTSVPQTTDKNGDGPAFTITATGVSPTATMTTAGTAKLSATTVNAVFNPKNASGTSVLPAAKQNIPCTFDAGDNLLLGSIPVTAGTTATPAPTAAPTSAPAPTATPKPVATPVPTATPKPVATPVPTATPKPVATPVPTAAPTPAPVSTTTHINFTANGTIGLPTVKGSGKVGPGLVSTDVNLKGGTFTGTTTLPNMNISGTVFGFVPLSMVASFKQVGALSGKLAPGATDLTADLKADIGVVSVKAAGILPLTVSTCHVATPVSIHLASNGKGQFSPFTGGTVSSTFAIGNLADCGALTSLLNGIFPGNSNTLTLNLAAQS
;
A
#
# COMPACT_ATOMS: atom_id res chain seq x y z
N MET A 1 -4.63 68.63 27.75
CA MET A 1 -3.65 68.52 28.85
C MET A 1 -3.06 67.13 28.81
N GLU A 2 -1.75 67.11 28.51
CA GLU A 2 -0.73 66.12 28.88
C GLU A 2 -0.96 64.61 28.67
N ARG A 3 -0.18 64.07 27.72
CA ARG A 3 0.58 62.81 27.92
C ARG A 3 1.64 63.07 28.99
N PRO A 4 1.89 62.09 29.87
CA PRO A 4 3.17 61.35 29.85
C PRO A 4 2.95 59.87 30.26
N LEU A 5 3.85 58.88 30.24
CA LEU A 5 5.19 58.61 29.70
C LEU A 5 5.43 57.10 29.98
N LEU A 6 6.26 56.48 29.14
CA LEU A 6 6.87 55.16 29.32
C LEU A 6 7.47 54.93 30.73
N ARG A 7 7.47 53.67 31.18
CA ARG A 7 8.62 53.12 31.92
C ARG A 7 8.96 51.69 31.51
N ARG A 8 10.07 51.59 30.77
CA ARG A 8 10.89 50.38 30.56
C ARG A 8 11.43 49.88 31.91
N ARG A 9 11.57 48.56 32.07
CA ARG A 9 12.66 47.97 32.88
C ARG A 9 13.49 47.02 32.03
N LEU A 10 14.79 47.27 32.11
CA LEU A 10 15.91 46.58 31.50
C LEU A 10 16.14 45.17 32.08
N ILE A 11 16.50 44.25 31.17
CA ILE A 11 17.75 43.46 31.11
C ILE A 11 18.32 42.89 32.42
N LYS A 12 18.39 41.56 32.48
CA LYS A 12 19.57 40.81 32.96
C LYS A 12 19.89 39.68 31.98
N THR A 13 20.97 39.86 31.23
CA THR A 13 21.79 38.79 30.65
C THR A 13 22.47 37.99 31.77
N VAL A 14 22.80 36.71 31.53
CA VAL A 14 24.11 36.07 31.80
C VAL A 14 24.04 34.61 31.31
N SER A 15 24.83 34.38 30.25
CA SER A 15 25.78 33.28 29.98
C SER A 15 25.47 31.82 30.36
N GLY A 16 25.67 30.97 29.34
CA GLY A 16 26.57 29.81 29.42
C GLY A 16 25.89 28.46 29.60
N VAL A 17 26.04 27.55 28.64
CA VAL A 17 27.12 26.55 28.60
C VAL A 17 27.01 25.79 27.28
N ALA A 18 28.01 25.97 26.42
CA ALA A 18 28.37 25.00 25.41
C ALA A 18 29.32 23.98 26.06
N ALA A 19 29.06 22.70 25.87
CA ALA A 19 30.03 21.63 26.11
C ALA A 19 29.85 20.57 25.01
N VAL A 20 30.50 20.83 23.88
CA VAL A 20 30.85 19.82 22.88
C VAL A 20 31.95 18.97 23.50
N GLY A 21 31.60 17.78 23.97
CA GLY A 21 32.56 16.78 24.42
C GLY A 21 33.13 16.04 23.22
N LEU A 22 34.27 16.51 22.72
CA LEU A 22 35.22 15.69 21.97
C LEU A 22 35.86 14.69 22.94
N VAL A 23 35.68 13.40 22.69
CA VAL A 23 36.59 12.37 23.20
C VAL A 23 37.16 11.64 22.00
N GLY A 24 38.43 11.95 21.72
CA GLY A 24 39.25 11.23 20.75
C GLY A 24 39.60 9.84 21.27
N GLY A 25 39.41 8.84 20.42
CA GLY A 25 40.03 7.54 20.53
C GLY A 25 40.95 7.35 19.33
N LEU A 26 42.26 7.26 19.60
CA LEU A 26 43.29 6.88 18.65
C LEU A 26 42.93 5.56 17.96
N ALA A 27 42.81 5.56 16.63
CA ALA A 27 42.95 4.37 15.82
C ALA A 27 44.25 4.50 15.01
N THR A 28 45.18 3.61 15.33
CA THR A 28 46.46 3.39 14.68
C THR A 28 46.32 3.26 13.16
N ALA A 29 47.14 4.04 12.46
CA ALA A 29 47.33 3.97 11.03
C ALA A 29 47.80 2.57 10.60
N LEU A 30 46.95 1.84 9.89
CA LEU A 30 47.40 0.81 8.96
C LEU A 30 47.62 1.47 7.61
N MET A 31 48.88 1.53 7.19
CA MET A 31 49.29 1.91 5.83
C MET A 31 48.80 0.84 4.85
N GLY A 32 47.62 1.06 4.28
CA GLY A 32 47.22 0.57 2.96
C GLY A 32 46.94 1.80 2.11
N GLY A 33 47.67 1.97 1.01
CA GLY A 33 47.59 3.13 0.12
C GLY A 33 46.25 3.20 -0.63
N GLY A 34 45.17 3.53 0.07
CA GLY A 34 43.96 4.10 -0.51
C GLY A 34 44.01 5.60 -0.27
N SER A 35 44.38 6.39 -1.27
CA SER A 35 44.21 7.84 -1.22
C SER A 35 42.78 8.14 -0.77
N ALA A 36 42.61 9.02 0.22
CA ALA A 36 41.28 9.51 0.61
C ALA A 36 40.63 10.12 -0.65
N MET A 37 39.69 9.39 -1.22
CA MET A 37 38.95 9.86 -2.38
C MET A 37 38.13 11.06 -1.94
N ALA A 38 38.30 12.19 -2.62
CA ALA A 38 37.36 13.29 -2.50
C ALA A 38 35.96 12.75 -2.87
N ALA A 39 34.91 13.22 -2.19
CA ALA A 39 33.57 12.63 -2.29
C ALA A 39 32.51 13.73 -2.42
N THR A 40 31.55 13.49 -3.29
CA THR A 40 30.46 14.41 -3.64
C THR A 40 29.14 13.87 -3.13
N THR A 41 28.33 14.74 -2.54
CA THR A 41 26.96 14.39 -2.16
C THR A 41 26.03 14.62 -3.34
N ILE A 42 25.38 13.55 -3.80
CA ILE A 42 24.27 13.62 -4.74
C ILE A 42 22.96 13.87 -4.00
N THR A 43 22.12 14.72 -4.55
CA THR A 43 20.74 14.95 -4.12
C THR A 43 19.87 14.95 -5.35
N ALA A 44 18.99 13.96 -5.46
CA ALA A 44 18.06 13.82 -6.58
C ALA A 44 16.63 13.76 -6.06
N THR A 45 15.73 14.43 -6.75
CA THR A 45 14.29 14.38 -6.46
C THR A 45 13.64 13.56 -7.56
N LEU A 46 12.92 12.52 -7.16
CA LEU A 46 12.21 11.60 -8.05
C LEU A 46 10.73 11.69 -7.72
N ASN A 47 9.88 11.93 -8.71
CA ASN A 47 8.44 11.87 -8.51
C ASN A 47 8.00 10.42 -8.69
N THR A 48 7.17 9.99 -7.75
CA THR A 48 6.73 8.61 -7.64
C THR A 48 5.26 8.57 -7.30
N THR A 49 4.50 7.83 -8.09
CA THR A 49 3.14 7.45 -7.75
C THR A 49 3.17 6.14 -6.96
N CYS A 50 2.62 6.15 -5.75
CA CYS A 50 2.49 4.97 -4.91
C CYS A 50 1.01 4.65 -4.67
N THR A 51 0.64 3.37 -4.77
CA THR A 51 -0.74 2.94 -4.50
C THR A 51 -0.88 2.51 -3.04
N ILE A 52 -1.47 3.37 -2.21
CA ILE A 52 -1.81 3.05 -0.83
C ILE A 52 -3.14 2.29 -0.82
N PRO A 53 -3.21 1.10 -0.19
CA PRO A 53 -4.43 0.28 -0.25
C PRO A 53 -5.70 0.88 0.33
N VAL A 54 -5.60 1.94 1.15
CA VAL A 54 -6.74 2.66 1.74
C VAL A 54 -6.99 4.03 1.11
N ALA A 55 -5.95 4.72 0.63
CA ALA A 55 -6.07 6.06 0.04
C ALA A 55 -6.14 6.06 -1.50
N GLY A 56 -5.69 4.98 -2.15
CA GLY A 56 -5.58 4.92 -3.60
C GLY A 56 -4.19 5.35 -4.09
N ALA A 57 -4.12 5.84 -5.33
CA ALA A 57 -2.86 6.30 -5.91
C ALA A 57 -2.56 7.71 -5.42
N GLU A 58 -1.39 7.89 -4.80
CA GLU A 58 -0.90 9.15 -4.27
C GLU A 58 0.45 9.48 -4.89
N GLU A 59 0.66 10.75 -5.20
CA GLU A 59 1.92 11.27 -5.74
C GLU A 59 2.84 11.76 -4.62
N TYR A 60 4.11 11.34 -4.69
CA TYR A 60 5.13 11.72 -3.73
C TYR A 60 6.39 12.20 -4.43
N SER A 61 7.05 13.16 -3.79
CA SER A 61 8.39 13.60 -4.17
C SER A 61 9.42 12.97 -3.24
N ALA A 62 10.16 11.99 -3.76
CA ALA A 62 11.20 11.28 -3.01
C ALA A 62 12.56 11.97 -3.22
N VAL A 63 13.17 12.45 -2.14
CA VAL A 63 14.50 13.05 -2.17
C VAL A 63 15.52 11.99 -1.78
N VAL A 64 16.31 11.54 -2.75
CA VAL A 64 17.41 10.59 -2.56
C VAL A 64 18.70 11.36 -2.32
N LYS A 65 19.38 11.06 -1.22
CA LYS A 65 20.70 11.60 -0.89
C LYS A 65 21.69 10.48 -0.66
N ALA A 66 22.88 10.63 -1.22
CA ALA A 66 24.00 9.75 -0.97
C ALA A 66 25.32 10.46 -1.25
N THR A 67 26.41 9.94 -0.70
CA THR A 67 27.77 10.39 -1.00
C THR A 67 28.45 9.37 -1.91
N VAL A 68 28.96 9.84 -3.04
CA VAL A 68 29.70 9.07 -4.06
C VAL A 68 31.14 9.58 -4.15
N PRO A 69 32.11 8.74 -4.56
CA PRO A 69 33.47 9.22 -4.81
C PRO A 69 33.50 10.18 -6.00
N ASP A 70 34.35 11.20 -5.94
CA ASP A 70 34.52 12.22 -6.99
C ASP A 70 35.12 11.64 -8.27
N SER A 71 35.86 10.55 -8.15
CA SER A 71 36.37 9.76 -9.27
C SER A 71 36.66 8.33 -8.82
N ALA A 72 36.76 7.41 -9.77
CA ALA A 72 37.17 6.03 -9.56
C ALA A 72 38.17 5.59 -10.63
N LYS A 73 38.88 4.48 -10.41
CA LYS A 73 39.69 3.78 -11.39
C LYS A 73 39.04 2.45 -11.77
N VAL A 74 39.35 1.94 -12.96
CA VAL A 74 39.00 0.55 -13.31
C VAL A 74 39.64 -0.40 -12.29
N GLY A 75 38.83 -1.27 -11.69
CA GLY A 75 39.20 -2.16 -10.58
C GLY A 75 38.77 -1.68 -9.20
N ASP A 76 38.43 -0.39 -9.04
CA ASP A 76 37.97 0.13 -7.75
C ASP A 76 36.57 -0.38 -7.42
N THR A 77 36.35 -0.69 -6.14
CA THR A 77 35.03 -1.01 -5.60
C THR A 77 34.39 0.24 -5.02
N VAL A 78 33.19 0.57 -5.48
CA VAL A 78 32.43 1.75 -5.06
C VAL A 78 31.23 1.33 -4.23
N GLN A 79 30.95 2.10 -3.18
CA GLN A 79 29.79 2.00 -2.31
C GLN A 79 29.23 3.40 -2.07
N LEU A 80 27.91 3.55 -2.05
CA LEU A 80 27.25 4.80 -1.69
C LEU A 80 27.28 4.96 -0.16
N GLN A 81 27.84 6.06 0.32
CA GLN A 81 27.86 6.39 1.75
C GLN A 81 26.68 7.29 2.10
N ASN A 82 26.27 7.31 3.38
CA ASN A 82 25.22 8.21 3.90
C ASN A 82 23.91 8.15 3.09
N PHE A 83 23.53 6.97 2.59
CA PHE A 83 22.33 6.81 1.78
C PHE A 83 21.07 7.09 2.60
N SER A 84 20.20 7.95 2.07
CA SER A 84 18.88 8.21 2.63
C SER A 84 17.85 8.53 1.54
N ILE A 85 16.60 8.17 1.81
CA ILE A 85 15.43 8.53 1.02
C ILE A 85 14.47 9.28 1.95
N SER A 86 14.22 10.55 1.68
CA SER A 86 13.22 11.34 2.42
C SER A 86 11.97 11.52 1.58
N ILE A 87 10.80 11.26 2.16
CA ILE A 87 9.49 11.39 1.50
C ILE A 87 8.59 12.25 2.38
N LEU A 88 7.98 13.28 1.78
CA LEU A 88 6.91 14.06 2.43
C LEU A 88 5.57 13.36 2.17
N LEU A 89 5.01 12.73 3.19
CA LEU A 89 3.67 12.15 3.15
C LEU A 89 2.64 13.28 3.20
N ASN A 90 1.70 13.25 2.25
CA ASN A 90 0.69 14.29 2.08
C ASN A 90 -0.45 14.17 3.12
N VAL A 91 -1.36 15.14 3.10
CA VAL A 91 -2.52 15.22 4.01
C VAL A 91 -3.38 13.95 3.93
N ALA A 92 -3.73 13.51 2.72
CA ALA A 92 -4.55 12.30 2.51
C ALA A 92 -3.93 11.04 3.14
N THR A 93 -2.59 10.94 3.10
CA THR A 93 -1.86 9.84 3.75
C THR A 93 -1.93 9.93 5.27
N THR A 94 -1.74 11.13 5.82
CA THR A 94 -1.88 11.35 7.27
C THR A 94 -3.30 11.03 7.74
N ASP A 95 -4.32 11.46 7.02
CA ASP A 95 -5.73 11.19 7.34
C ASP A 95 -6.01 9.69 7.34
N ALA A 96 -5.57 8.98 6.30
CA ALA A 96 -5.73 7.53 6.22
C ALA A 96 -5.08 6.81 7.40
N LEU A 97 -3.88 7.25 7.83
CA LEU A 97 -3.19 6.70 8.99
C LEU A 97 -3.93 7.01 10.30
N GLN A 98 -4.44 8.23 10.47
CA GLN A 98 -5.22 8.62 11.65
C GLN A 98 -6.56 7.86 11.74
N ILE A 99 -7.27 7.69 10.61
CA ILE A 99 -8.53 6.92 10.53
C ILE A 99 -8.31 5.45 10.92
N LEU A 100 -7.16 4.87 10.55
CA LEU A 100 -6.78 3.52 10.97
C LEU A 100 -6.31 3.45 12.45
N GLY A 101 -6.19 4.59 13.14
CA GLY A 101 -5.72 4.66 14.52
C GLY A 101 -4.20 4.50 14.66
N ALA A 102 -3.43 4.79 13.61
CA ALA A 102 -1.97 4.73 13.64
C ALA A 102 -1.39 5.93 14.40
N THR A 103 -0.55 5.63 15.40
CA THR A 103 0.26 6.64 16.12
C THR A 103 1.72 6.64 15.69
N THR A 104 2.18 5.53 15.11
CA THR A 104 3.54 5.41 14.58
C THR A 104 3.54 4.68 13.23
N LEU A 105 4.58 4.93 12.45
CA LEU A 105 4.85 4.32 11.17
C LEU A 105 6.29 3.80 11.14
N GLU A 106 6.48 2.54 10.79
CA GLU A 106 7.78 1.92 10.53
C GLU A 106 7.68 1.11 9.23
N GLY A 107 8.82 0.73 8.65
CA GLY A 107 8.79 -0.07 7.44
C GLY A 107 10.13 -0.11 6.70
N SER A 108 10.06 -0.33 5.40
CA SER A 108 11.22 -0.35 4.52
C SER A 108 10.88 0.12 3.12
N ILE A 109 11.86 0.72 2.45
CA ILE A 109 11.80 1.08 1.04
C ILE A 109 12.87 0.31 0.30
N THR A 110 12.47 -0.51 -0.67
CA THR A 110 13.37 -1.21 -1.57
C THR A 110 13.53 -0.40 -2.85
N ALA A 111 14.75 0.05 -3.12
CA ALA A 111 15.11 0.79 -4.33
C ALA A 111 16.06 -0.02 -5.20
N GLY A 112 15.85 0.04 -6.52
CA GLY A 112 16.72 -0.52 -7.54
C GLY A 112 17.39 0.60 -8.34
N ALA A 113 18.63 0.35 -8.76
CA ALA A 113 19.38 1.25 -9.62
C ALA A 113 20.26 0.48 -10.60
N THR A 114 20.67 1.14 -11.67
CA THR A 114 21.72 0.68 -12.57
C THR A 114 22.94 1.57 -12.48
N LEU A 115 24.13 0.97 -12.46
CA LEU A 115 25.41 1.64 -12.52
C LEU A 115 26.14 1.19 -13.79
N THR A 116 26.28 2.08 -14.77
CA THR A 116 27.00 1.76 -16.00
C THR A 116 28.49 1.56 -15.72
N ASN A 117 29.17 0.79 -16.58
CA ASN A 117 30.62 0.57 -16.48
C ASN A 117 31.06 -0.09 -15.17
N ALA A 118 30.16 -0.79 -14.47
CA ALA A 118 30.43 -1.48 -13.21
C ALA A 118 29.81 -2.89 -13.19
N SER A 119 30.33 -3.74 -12.29
CA SER A 119 29.82 -5.09 -12.04
C SER A 119 29.62 -5.32 -10.53
N PRO A 120 28.43 -5.75 -10.09
CA PRO A 120 27.20 -5.88 -10.88
C PRO A 120 26.70 -4.51 -11.37
N SER A 121 26.11 -4.48 -12.56
CA SER A 121 25.53 -3.25 -13.13
C SER A 121 24.15 -2.94 -12.57
N THR A 122 23.46 -3.92 -11.99
CA THR A 122 22.17 -3.75 -11.31
C THR A 122 22.36 -3.84 -9.80
N LEU A 123 21.89 -2.82 -9.09
CA LEU A 123 22.03 -2.66 -7.65
C LEU A 123 20.64 -2.60 -7.01
N SER A 124 20.52 -3.18 -5.83
CA SER A 124 19.30 -3.10 -5.01
C SER A 124 19.68 -2.82 -3.57
N ILE A 125 18.93 -1.92 -2.93
CA ILE A 125 19.06 -1.55 -1.53
C ILE A 125 17.69 -1.65 -0.88
N THR A 126 17.64 -2.18 0.35
CA THR A 126 16.47 -2.07 1.22
C THR A 126 16.82 -1.13 2.37
N ALA A 127 16.22 0.06 2.36
CA ALA A 127 16.40 1.08 3.38
C ALA A 127 15.29 0.96 4.43
N ALA A 128 15.65 0.98 5.71
CA ALA A 128 14.70 0.91 6.82
C ALA A 128 14.15 2.29 7.14
N VAL A 129 12.83 2.38 7.31
CA VAL A 129 12.15 3.53 7.90
C VAL A 129 12.04 3.26 9.40
N PRO A 130 12.78 4.01 10.25
CA PRO A 130 12.69 3.85 11.69
C PRO A 130 11.30 4.27 12.18
N VAL A 131 10.97 3.86 13.41
CA VAL A 131 9.70 4.24 14.05
C VAL A 131 9.55 5.76 14.05
N THR A 132 8.59 6.24 13.27
CA THR A 132 8.31 7.66 13.08
C THR A 132 6.93 7.96 13.64
N SER A 133 6.79 9.00 14.46
CA SER A 133 5.50 9.41 15.01
C SER A 133 4.61 9.97 13.90
N VAL A 134 3.38 9.44 13.81
CA VAL A 134 2.34 10.00 12.93
C VAL A 134 1.71 11.19 13.65
N PRO A 135 1.62 12.38 13.04
CA PRO A 135 0.94 13.52 13.65
C PRO A 135 -0.50 13.17 14.01
N GLN A 136 -0.96 13.59 15.19
CA GLN A 136 -2.32 13.33 15.69
C GLN A 136 -3.18 14.61 15.74
N THR A 137 -2.62 15.75 15.35
CA THR A 137 -3.36 17.00 15.26
C THR A 137 -4.20 17.01 14.00
N THR A 138 -5.39 17.60 14.08
CA THR A 138 -6.25 17.88 12.94
C THR A 138 -6.52 19.38 12.86
N ASP A 139 -6.77 19.88 11.65
CA ASP A 139 -7.23 21.24 11.43
C ASP A 139 -8.75 21.40 11.72
N LYS A 140 -9.33 22.53 11.31
CA LYS A 140 -10.75 22.84 11.54
C LYS A 140 -11.70 21.96 10.70
N ASN A 141 -11.21 21.33 9.64
CA ASN A 141 -11.96 20.44 8.75
C ASN A 141 -11.80 18.96 9.15
N GLY A 142 -10.84 18.65 10.04
CA GLY A 142 -10.53 17.30 10.47
C GLY A 142 -9.31 16.70 9.77
N ASP A 143 -8.58 17.48 8.98
CA ASP A 143 -7.46 17.01 8.17
C ASP A 143 -6.13 17.09 8.96
N GLY A 144 -5.31 16.06 8.86
CA GLY A 144 -3.99 15.96 9.47
C GLY A 144 -2.89 16.69 8.68
N PRO A 145 -1.79 17.12 9.32
CA PRO A 145 -0.70 17.77 8.60
C PRO A 145 0.14 16.77 7.80
N ALA A 146 0.74 17.22 6.69
CA ALA A 146 1.79 16.47 6.01
C ALA A 146 3.00 16.26 6.94
N PHE A 147 3.71 15.13 6.80
CA PHE A 147 4.90 14.85 7.59
C PHE A 147 5.95 14.06 6.80
N THR A 148 7.22 14.15 7.21
CA THR A 148 8.33 13.51 6.50
C THR A 148 8.74 12.21 7.16
N ILE A 149 8.93 11.17 6.36
CA ILE A 149 9.65 9.95 6.73
C ILE A 149 11.02 9.93 6.06
N THR A 150 12.00 9.29 6.71
CA THR A 150 13.34 9.10 6.12
C THR A 150 13.76 7.66 6.27
N ALA A 151 14.05 6.99 5.15
CA ALA A 151 14.60 5.65 5.11
C ALA A 151 16.12 5.72 4.99
N THR A 152 16.85 4.87 5.71
CA THR A 152 18.31 4.73 5.60
C THR A 152 18.72 3.28 5.43
N GLY A 153 19.82 3.03 4.74
CA GLY A 153 20.26 1.66 4.48
C GLY A 153 21.72 1.60 4.03
N VAL A 154 22.28 0.39 4.06
CA VAL A 154 23.62 0.13 3.56
C VAL A 154 23.53 -0.17 2.07
N SER A 155 24.26 0.58 1.25
CA SER A 155 24.27 0.35 -0.20
C SER A 155 25.11 -0.87 -0.58
N PRO A 156 24.73 -1.58 -1.65
CA PRO A 156 25.57 -2.64 -2.21
C PRO A 156 26.85 -2.05 -2.81
N THR A 157 27.86 -2.90 -3.00
CA THR A 157 29.12 -2.55 -3.64
C THR A 157 29.09 -2.91 -5.13
N ALA A 158 29.85 -2.17 -5.95
CA ALA A 158 30.06 -2.48 -7.37
C ALA A 158 31.50 -2.16 -7.78
N THR A 159 32.11 -3.01 -8.61
CA THR A 159 33.47 -2.82 -9.10
C THR A 159 33.46 -2.15 -10.47
N MET A 160 34.25 -1.10 -10.65
CA MET A 160 34.39 -0.39 -11.94
C MET A 160 35.13 -1.24 -12.96
N THR A 161 34.54 -1.44 -14.13
CA THR A 161 35.07 -2.35 -15.17
C THR A 161 35.62 -1.63 -16.39
N THR A 162 35.13 -0.42 -16.68
CA THR A 162 35.48 0.30 -17.92
C THR A 162 35.69 1.79 -17.64
N ALA A 163 36.77 2.36 -18.16
CA ALA A 163 37.01 3.80 -18.08
C ALA A 163 35.93 4.60 -18.84
N GLY A 164 35.63 5.82 -18.40
CA GLY A 164 34.56 6.65 -18.93
C GLY A 164 33.73 7.29 -17.82
N THR A 165 32.45 7.54 -18.06
CA THR A 165 31.54 8.07 -17.04
C THR A 165 30.54 7.00 -16.62
N ALA A 166 30.66 6.51 -15.39
CA ALA A 166 29.69 5.61 -14.80
C ALA A 166 28.46 6.41 -14.36
N LYS A 167 27.27 6.06 -14.86
CA LYS A 167 26.00 6.73 -14.53
C LYS A 167 25.19 5.88 -13.58
N LEU A 168 24.74 6.47 -12.48
CA LEU A 168 23.83 5.86 -11.52
C LEU A 168 22.40 6.32 -11.82
N SER A 169 21.54 5.39 -12.23
CA SER A 169 20.14 5.68 -12.58
C SER A 169 19.18 4.81 -11.77
N ALA A 170 18.14 5.39 -11.21
CA ALA A 170 17.08 4.65 -10.54
C ALA A 170 16.30 3.79 -11.54
N THR A 171 15.83 2.62 -11.10
CA THR A 171 15.06 1.68 -11.95
C THR A 171 13.75 1.25 -11.32
N THR A 172 13.75 0.90 -10.04
CA THR A 172 12.56 0.42 -9.33
C THR A 172 12.46 1.02 -7.94
N VAL A 173 11.24 1.16 -7.43
CA VAL A 173 10.99 1.54 -6.04
C VAL A 173 9.75 0.79 -5.54
N ASN A 174 9.80 0.29 -4.31
CA ASN A 174 8.67 -0.33 -3.64
C ASN A 174 8.78 -0.05 -2.14
N ALA A 175 7.66 0.11 -1.46
CA ALA A 175 7.66 0.33 -0.01
C ALA A 175 6.86 -0.75 0.70
N VAL A 176 7.23 -1.02 1.95
CA VAL A 176 6.47 -1.85 2.88
C VAL A 176 6.31 -1.05 4.15
N PHE A 177 5.09 -0.71 4.54
CA PHE A 177 4.80 0.08 5.72
C PHE A 177 3.93 -0.67 6.71
N ASN A 178 4.30 -0.59 7.98
CA ASN A 178 3.62 -1.19 9.11
C ASN A 178 3.18 -0.10 10.09
N PRO A 179 2.04 0.58 9.83
CA PRO A 179 1.50 1.53 10.78
C PRO A 179 1.03 0.80 12.06
N LYS A 180 1.29 1.41 13.22
CA LYS A 180 0.95 0.83 14.54
C LYS A 180 0.16 1.81 15.38
N ASN A 181 -0.76 1.29 16.18
CA ASN A 181 -1.49 2.06 17.18
C ASN A 181 -0.64 2.33 18.43
N ALA A 182 -1.21 3.05 19.40
CA ALA A 182 -0.53 3.40 20.66
C ALA A 182 -0.06 2.19 21.47
N SER A 183 -0.69 1.01 21.29
CA SER A 183 -0.31 -0.24 21.93
C SER A 183 0.79 -1.00 21.17
N GLY A 184 1.32 -0.43 20.08
CA GLY A 184 2.33 -1.06 19.22
C GLY A 184 1.79 -2.17 18.31
N THR A 185 0.47 -2.31 18.21
CA THR A 185 -0.19 -3.32 17.35
C THR A 185 -0.35 -2.76 15.94
N SER A 186 -0.06 -3.57 14.92
CA SER A 186 -0.25 -3.18 13.53
C SER A 186 -1.72 -2.89 13.24
N VAL A 187 -2.00 -1.76 12.61
CA VAL A 187 -3.36 -1.36 12.19
C VAL A 187 -3.65 -1.72 10.74
N LEU A 188 -2.68 -2.32 10.04
CA LEU A 188 -2.81 -2.72 8.65
C LEU A 188 -2.42 -4.20 8.48
N PRO A 189 -3.30 -5.06 7.93
CA PRO A 189 -2.98 -6.47 7.71
C PRO A 189 -1.72 -6.62 6.85
N ALA A 190 -0.90 -7.64 7.11
CA ALA A 190 0.38 -7.86 6.41
C ALA A 190 0.23 -7.85 4.87
N ALA A 191 -0.88 -8.41 4.34
CA ALA A 191 -1.18 -8.41 2.91
C ALA A 191 -1.41 -7.02 2.29
N LYS A 192 -1.61 -5.99 3.12
CA LYS A 192 -1.85 -4.60 2.72
C LYS A 192 -0.66 -3.69 3.08
N GLN A 193 0.39 -4.22 3.70
CA GLN A 193 1.57 -3.43 4.04
C GLN A 193 2.47 -3.15 2.84
N ASN A 194 2.37 -3.93 1.76
CA ASN A 194 3.08 -3.68 0.53
C ASN A 194 2.44 -2.52 -0.26
N ILE A 195 3.23 -1.47 -0.48
CA ILE A 195 2.86 -0.25 -1.18
C ILE A 195 3.63 -0.20 -2.50
N PRO A 196 3.03 -0.69 -3.61
CA PRO A 196 3.67 -0.63 -4.91
C PRO A 196 3.82 0.82 -5.36
N CYS A 197 5.02 1.16 -5.81
CA CYS A 197 5.37 2.49 -6.30
C CYS A 197 5.96 2.39 -7.70
N THR A 198 5.75 3.44 -8.50
CA THR A 198 6.33 3.58 -9.83
C THR A 198 6.83 5.00 -10.02
N PHE A 199 7.97 5.17 -10.69
CA PHE A 199 8.41 6.49 -11.12
C PHE A 199 7.48 7.04 -12.21
N ASP A 200 7.26 8.34 -12.20
CA ASP A 200 6.34 8.98 -13.14
C ASP A 200 6.95 9.04 -14.55
N ALA A 201 6.09 9.00 -15.57
CA ALA A 201 6.54 8.96 -16.95
C ALA A 201 7.22 10.29 -17.35
N GLY A 202 8.45 10.20 -17.84
CA GLY A 202 9.23 11.37 -18.28
C GLY A 202 10.20 11.92 -17.23
N ASP A 203 10.22 11.36 -16.03
CA ASP A 203 11.17 11.77 -14.99
C ASP A 203 12.63 11.43 -15.34
N ASN A 204 13.53 12.34 -14.95
CA ASN A 204 14.96 12.10 -15.06
C ASN A 204 15.44 11.18 -13.92
N LEU A 205 15.60 9.89 -14.23
CA LEU A 205 16.04 8.89 -13.26
C LEU A 205 17.56 8.90 -12.99
N LEU A 206 18.32 9.82 -13.58
CA LEU A 206 19.76 9.96 -13.30
C LEU A 206 20.00 10.57 -11.91
N LEU A 207 20.57 9.78 -11.00
CA LEU A 207 20.87 10.20 -9.63
C LEU A 207 22.23 10.89 -9.52
N GLY A 208 23.18 10.49 -10.37
CA GLY A 208 24.52 11.03 -10.37
C GLY A 208 25.45 10.29 -11.32
N SER A 209 26.70 10.73 -11.37
CA SER A 209 27.73 10.13 -12.21
C SER A 209 29.08 10.15 -11.53
N ILE A 210 29.89 9.13 -11.82
CA ILE A 210 31.25 8.97 -11.32
C ILE A 210 32.18 8.93 -12.53
N PRO A 211 33.16 9.83 -12.65
CA PRO A 211 34.19 9.71 -13.67
C PRO A 211 35.14 8.55 -13.31
N VAL A 212 35.34 7.65 -14.25
CA VAL A 212 36.18 6.45 -14.15
C VAL A 212 37.40 6.62 -15.04
N THR A 213 38.58 6.68 -14.44
CA THR A 213 39.85 6.72 -15.16
C THR A 213 40.36 5.31 -15.46
N ALA A 214 41.16 5.15 -16.51
CA ALA A 214 41.79 3.88 -16.82
C ALA A 214 42.68 3.45 -15.64
N GLY A 215 42.56 2.18 -15.24
CA GLY A 215 43.50 1.60 -14.30
C GLY A 215 44.89 1.67 -14.92
N THR A 216 45.86 2.27 -14.23
CA THR A 216 47.26 2.13 -14.64
C THR A 216 47.63 0.66 -14.42
N THR A 217 47.81 -0.10 -15.50
CA THR A 217 48.43 -1.41 -15.43
C THR A 217 49.82 -1.20 -14.82
N ALA A 218 49.96 -1.42 -13.52
CA ALA A 218 51.28 -1.48 -12.92
C ALA A 218 51.98 -2.68 -13.55
N THR A 219 53.04 -2.42 -14.30
CA THR A 219 54.08 -3.42 -14.60
C THR A 219 54.35 -4.21 -13.32
N PRO A 220 54.34 -5.55 -13.35
CA PRO A 220 54.51 -6.34 -12.13
C PRO A 220 55.82 -5.92 -11.45
N ALA A 221 55.71 -5.43 -10.22
CA ALA A 221 56.87 -5.19 -9.38
C ALA A 221 57.56 -6.53 -9.11
N PRO A 222 58.91 -6.60 -9.16
CA PRO A 222 59.62 -7.86 -9.00
C PRO A 222 59.28 -8.51 -7.67
N THR A 223 58.99 -9.80 -7.71
CA THR A 223 58.74 -10.68 -6.57
C THR A 223 59.85 -10.50 -5.52
N ALA A 224 59.51 -9.89 -4.38
CA ALA A 224 60.40 -9.84 -3.23
C ALA A 224 60.53 -11.25 -2.63
N ALA A 225 61.77 -11.63 -2.34
CA ALA A 225 62.17 -12.92 -1.76
C ALA A 225 61.46 -13.20 -0.41
N PRO A 226 61.22 -14.48 -0.06
CA PRO A 226 60.49 -14.83 1.15
C PRO A 226 61.30 -14.45 2.40
N THR A 227 60.77 -13.51 3.19
CA THR A 227 61.26 -13.25 4.54
C THR A 227 60.65 -14.26 5.52
N SER A 228 61.51 -14.84 6.35
CA SER A 228 61.22 -15.90 7.32
C SER A 228 60.05 -15.57 8.26
N ALA A 229 59.14 -16.53 8.42
CA ALA A 229 58.00 -16.51 9.32
C ALA A 229 58.42 -16.21 10.78
N PRO A 230 57.72 -15.29 11.49
CA PRO A 230 57.90 -15.14 12.92
C PRO A 230 57.30 -16.33 13.68
N ALA A 231 57.97 -16.70 14.77
CA ALA A 231 57.64 -17.81 15.65
C ALA A 231 56.24 -17.66 16.31
N PRO A 232 55.52 -18.76 16.57
CA PRO A 232 54.16 -18.71 17.13
C PRO A 232 54.18 -18.24 18.58
N THR A 233 53.44 -17.16 18.86
CA THR A 233 53.17 -16.67 20.22
C THR A 233 52.13 -17.55 20.90
N ALA A 234 52.37 -17.90 22.17
CA ALA A 234 51.59 -18.85 22.94
C ALA A 234 50.10 -18.47 23.09
N THR A 235 49.25 -19.48 22.89
CA THR A 235 47.79 -19.44 23.06
C THR A 235 47.42 -19.16 24.53
N PRO A 236 46.52 -18.20 24.82
CA PRO A 236 46.04 -17.99 26.18
C PRO A 236 45.15 -19.14 26.65
N LYS A 237 45.33 -19.50 27.93
CA LYS A 237 44.65 -20.57 28.67
C LYS A 237 43.12 -20.31 28.75
N PRO A 238 42.25 -21.32 28.52
CA PRO A 238 40.80 -21.14 28.58
C PRO A 238 40.33 -20.78 30.00
N VAL A 239 39.50 -19.74 30.07
CA VAL A 239 38.79 -19.30 31.27
C VAL A 239 37.61 -20.25 31.52
N ALA A 240 37.42 -20.63 32.79
CA ALA A 240 36.45 -21.64 33.23
C ALA A 240 35.00 -21.25 32.92
N THR A 241 34.24 -22.26 32.48
CA THR A 241 32.80 -22.26 32.23
C THR A 241 32.04 -21.97 33.53
N PRO A 242 31.03 -21.07 33.54
CA PRO A 242 30.18 -20.89 34.71
C PRO A 242 29.29 -22.13 34.96
N VAL A 243 29.16 -22.47 36.24
CA VAL A 243 28.42 -23.60 36.81
C VAL A 243 26.90 -23.45 36.54
N PRO A 244 26.19 -24.54 36.18
CA PRO A 244 24.74 -24.49 35.97
C PRO A 244 23.99 -24.23 37.28
N THR A 245 23.07 -23.27 37.24
CA THR A 245 22.17 -22.89 38.34
C THR A 245 21.08 -23.95 38.52
N ALA A 246 20.71 -24.22 39.78
CA ALA A 246 19.86 -25.34 40.18
C ALA A 246 18.43 -25.30 39.62
N THR A 247 17.94 -26.50 39.31
CA THR A 247 16.59 -26.87 38.88
C THR A 247 15.52 -26.41 39.89
N PRO A 248 14.41 -25.77 39.46
CA PRO A 248 13.31 -25.47 40.36
C PRO A 248 12.55 -26.74 40.79
N LYS A 249 12.18 -26.75 42.07
CA LYS A 249 11.47 -27.79 42.81
C LYS A 249 10.03 -27.99 42.27
N PRO A 250 9.48 -29.23 42.26
CA PRO A 250 8.11 -29.49 41.81
C PRO A 250 7.10 -28.76 42.70
N VAL A 251 6.20 -27.99 42.08
CA VAL A 251 5.01 -27.43 42.74
C VAL A 251 3.92 -28.50 42.80
N ALA A 252 3.24 -28.54 43.93
CA ALA A 252 2.31 -29.58 44.34
C ALA A 252 1.00 -29.64 43.53
N THR A 253 0.44 -30.84 43.58
CA THR A 253 -0.81 -31.43 43.10
C THR A 253 -2.05 -30.51 43.11
N PRO A 254 -2.94 -30.62 42.09
CA PRO A 254 -4.22 -29.91 42.10
C PRO A 254 -5.17 -30.44 43.20
N VAL A 255 -5.85 -29.51 43.88
CA VAL A 255 -6.94 -29.77 44.82
C VAL A 255 -8.23 -30.08 44.05
N PRO A 256 -9.05 -31.06 44.49
CA PRO A 256 -10.21 -31.51 43.74
C PRO A 256 -11.37 -30.51 43.66
N THR A 257 -12.07 -30.66 42.55
CA THR A 257 -13.27 -30.04 42.04
C THR A 257 -14.42 -29.94 43.06
N ALA A 258 -15.07 -28.77 43.12
CA ALA A 258 -16.40 -28.64 43.71
C ALA A 258 -17.48 -28.95 42.67
N THR A 259 -18.42 -29.81 43.06
CA THR A 259 -19.55 -30.33 42.30
C THR A 259 -20.45 -29.21 41.76
N PRO A 260 -20.89 -29.23 40.48
CA PRO A 260 -21.84 -28.26 39.98
C PRO A 260 -23.22 -28.48 40.63
N LYS A 261 -23.84 -27.36 41.06
CA LYS A 261 -25.22 -27.29 41.54
C LYS A 261 -26.20 -27.65 40.40
N PRO A 262 -27.30 -28.38 40.66
CA PRO A 262 -28.28 -28.71 39.63
C PRO A 262 -28.82 -27.46 38.93
N VAL A 263 -28.71 -27.44 37.60
CA VAL A 263 -29.35 -26.44 36.74
C VAL A 263 -30.85 -26.75 36.73
N ALA A 264 -31.67 -25.74 37.04
CA ALA A 264 -33.11 -25.85 36.97
C ALA A 264 -33.58 -26.11 35.53
N THR A 265 -34.57 -26.99 35.40
CA THR A 265 -35.28 -27.32 34.17
C THR A 265 -35.75 -26.05 33.46
N PRO A 266 -35.49 -25.86 32.14
CA PRO A 266 -36.01 -24.72 31.41
C PRO A 266 -37.54 -24.76 31.40
N VAL A 267 -38.16 -23.65 31.83
CA VAL A 267 -39.59 -23.39 31.67
C VAL A 267 -39.92 -23.38 30.18
N PRO A 268 -41.05 -23.99 29.75
CA PRO A 268 -41.43 -24.02 28.33
C PRO A 268 -41.47 -22.60 27.74
N THR A 269 -40.67 -22.41 26.69
CA THR A 269 -40.66 -21.19 25.88
C THR A 269 -42.06 -20.98 25.31
N ALA A 270 -42.62 -19.80 25.55
CA ALA A 270 -43.91 -19.41 24.99
C ALA A 270 -43.91 -19.56 23.47
N ALA A 271 -45.00 -20.10 22.93
CA ALA A 271 -45.22 -20.20 21.49
C ALA A 271 -45.05 -18.81 20.83
N PRO A 272 -44.39 -18.71 19.68
CA PRO A 272 -44.11 -17.43 19.05
C PRO A 272 -45.41 -16.71 18.74
N THR A 273 -45.57 -15.51 19.30
CA THR A 273 -46.59 -14.55 18.90
C THR A 273 -46.52 -14.36 17.37
N PRO A 274 -47.65 -14.45 16.63
CA PRO A 274 -47.65 -14.22 15.19
C PRO A 274 -46.99 -12.88 14.87
N ALA A 275 -45.98 -12.90 14.01
CA ALA A 275 -45.28 -11.69 13.60
C ALA A 275 -46.28 -10.69 12.99
N PRO A 276 -46.18 -9.40 13.33
CA PRO A 276 -47.08 -8.38 12.79
C PRO A 276 -46.95 -8.34 11.26
N VAL A 277 -48.08 -8.47 10.58
CA VAL A 277 -48.20 -8.27 9.13
C VAL A 277 -47.68 -6.88 8.77
N SER A 278 -46.51 -6.85 8.14
CA SER A 278 -45.84 -5.61 7.73
C SER A 278 -46.41 -5.14 6.40
N THR A 279 -47.11 -4.01 6.40
CA THR A 279 -47.58 -3.33 5.19
C THR A 279 -46.36 -2.89 4.37
N THR A 280 -46.14 -3.57 3.24
CA THR A 280 -45.06 -3.29 2.28
C THR A 280 -45.61 -2.50 1.10
N THR A 281 -44.84 -1.52 0.62
CA THR A 281 -45.17 -0.70 -0.55
C THR A 281 -44.32 -1.14 -1.73
N HIS A 282 -44.96 -1.47 -2.86
CA HIS A 282 -44.27 -1.86 -4.08
C HIS A 282 -43.82 -0.64 -4.88
N ILE A 283 -42.55 -0.61 -5.30
CA ILE A 283 -41.96 0.51 -6.06
C ILE A 283 -41.05 -0.05 -7.15
N ASN A 284 -41.23 0.43 -8.38
CA ASN A 284 -40.37 0.11 -9.50
C ASN A 284 -39.44 1.27 -9.81
N PHE A 285 -38.19 0.96 -10.14
CA PHE A 285 -37.18 1.92 -10.56
C PHE A 285 -36.61 1.52 -11.91
N THR A 286 -36.43 2.52 -12.77
CA THR A 286 -35.57 2.39 -13.93
C THR A 286 -34.12 2.60 -13.49
N ALA A 287 -33.23 1.67 -13.81
CA ALA A 287 -31.82 1.73 -13.47
C ALA A 287 -30.97 2.01 -14.72
N ASN A 288 -30.21 3.09 -14.69
CA ASN A 288 -29.23 3.43 -15.73
C ASN A 288 -27.90 3.78 -15.07
N GLY A 289 -26.78 3.53 -15.73
CA GLY A 289 -25.50 3.90 -15.12
C GLY A 289 -24.28 3.43 -15.87
N THR A 290 -23.22 3.16 -15.11
CA THR A 290 -21.91 2.83 -15.65
C THR A 290 -21.25 1.74 -14.84
N ILE A 291 -20.54 0.86 -15.54
CA ILE A 291 -19.68 -0.17 -14.96
C ILE A 291 -18.23 0.13 -15.35
N GLY A 292 -17.30 -0.06 -14.40
CA GLY A 292 -15.87 0.11 -14.60
C GLY A 292 -15.09 -1.14 -14.23
N LEU A 293 -14.20 -1.58 -15.12
CA LEU A 293 -13.30 -2.72 -14.94
C LEU A 293 -11.85 -2.23 -15.05
N PRO A 294 -11.20 -1.83 -13.94
CA PRO A 294 -9.87 -1.25 -13.99
C PRO A 294 -8.79 -2.19 -14.55
N THR A 295 -8.95 -3.50 -14.38
CA THR A 295 -7.99 -4.52 -14.85
C THR A 295 -7.76 -4.47 -16.36
N VAL A 296 -8.78 -4.05 -17.11
CA VAL A 296 -8.72 -3.86 -18.57
C VAL A 296 -8.94 -2.40 -18.96
N LYS A 297 -8.75 -1.44 -18.03
CA LYS A 297 -9.09 -0.02 -18.24
C LYS A 297 -10.45 0.14 -18.94
N GLY A 298 -11.41 -0.70 -18.57
CA GLY A 298 -12.65 -0.89 -19.29
C GLY A 298 -13.78 -0.10 -18.65
N SER A 299 -14.68 0.42 -19.48
CA SER A 299 -15.91 1.02 -19.03
C SER A 299 -17.07 0.65 -19.96
N GLY A 300 -18.27 0.59 -19.39
CA GLY A 300 -19.50 0.27 -20.10
C GLY A 300 -20.69 1.01 -19.54
N LYS A 301 -21.72 1.18 -20.37
CA LYS A 301 -23.02 1.70 -19.91
C LYS A 301 -23.88 0.55 -19.41
N VAL A 302 -24.62 0.82 -18.34
CA VAL A 302 -25.61 -0.09 -17.77
C VAL A 302 -27.00 0.47 -18.02
N GLY A 303 -27.91 -0.38 -18.47
CA GLY A 303 -29.33 -0.04 -18.61
C GLY A 303 -29.76 0.42 -20.00
N PRO A 304 -31.06 0.74 -20.16
CA PRO A 304 -32.06 0.80 -19.10
C PRO A 304 -32.42 -0.60 -18.56
N GLY A 305 -32.41 -0.74 -17.23
CA GLY A 305 -32.84 -1.93 -16.51
C GLY A 305 -33.97 -1.63 -15.53
N LEU A 306 -34.55 -2.68 -14.94
CA LEU A 306 -35.65 -2.58 -13.98
C LEU A 306 -35.20 -3.08 -12.61
N VAL A 307 -35.48 -2.32 -11.56
CA VAL A 307 -35.34 -2.73 -10.16
C VAL A 307 -36.72 -2.60 -9.51
N SER A 308 -37.29 -3.72 -9.09
CA SER A 308 -38.62 -3.81 -8.49
C SER A 308 -38.48 -4.18 -7.02
N THR A 309 -39.01 -3.35 -6.12
CA THR A 309 -38.82 -3.52 -4.67
C THR A 309 -40.11 -3.45 -3.89
N ASP A 310 -40.17 -4.20 -2.80
CA ASP A 310 -41.19 -4.13 -1.75
C ASP A 310 -40.55 -3.51 -0.51
N VAL A 311 -41.02 -2.33 -0.11
CA VAL A 311 -40.43 -1.51 0.93
C VAL A 311 -41.30 -1.50 2.17
N ASN A 312 -40.75 -1.91 3.32
CA ASN A 312 -41.37 -1.71 4.62
C ASN A 312 -40.92 -0.35 5.19
N LEU A 313 -41.74 0.67 4.99
CA LEU A 313 -41.44 2.05 5.40
C LEU A 313 -41.33 2.22 6.93
N LYS A 314 -41.98 1.36 7.72
CA LYS A 314 -41.94 1.40 9.18
C LYS A 314 -40.67 0.73 9.75
N GLY A 315 -40.23 -0.35 9.10
CA GLY A 315 -39.02 -1.10 9.46
C GLY A 315 -37.76 -0.67 8.72
N GLY A 316 -37.87 0.23 7.74
CA GLY A 316 -36.76 0.71 6.91
C GLY A 316 -36.05 -0.40 6.15
N THR A 317 -36.73 -1.51 5.82
CA THR A 317 -36.14 -2.64 5.07
C THR A 317 -36.86 -2.82 3.76
N PHE A 318 -36.16 -3.31 2.74
CA PHE A 318 -36.78 -3.66 1.47
C PHE A 318 -36.15 -4.91 0.87
N THR A 319 -36.95 -5.58 0.03
CA THR A 319 -36.50 -6.69 -0.81
C THR A 319 -36.89 -6.44 -2.25
N GLY A 320 -36.24 -7.09 -3.22
CA GLY A 320 -36.61 -6.87 -4.61
C GLY A 320 -35.94 -7.79 -5.62
N THR A 321 -36.23 -7.47 -6.89
CA THR A 321 -35.64 -8.10 -8.07
C THR A 321 -35.06 -7.05 -9.00
N THR A 322 -34.05 -7.44 -9.76
CA THR A 322 -33.25 -6.60 -10.63
C THR A 322 -33.06 -7.32 -11.96
N THR A 323 -33.49 -6.67 -13.03
CA THR A 323 -33.29 -7.14 -14.41
C THR A 323 -32.45 -6.09 -15.15
N LEU A 324 -31.21 -6.44 -15.47
CA LEU A 324 -30.32 -5.60 -16.26
C LEU A 324 -30.09 -6.24 -17.64
N PRO A 325 -30.09 -5.44 -18.73
CA PRO A 325 -29.75 -5.95 -20.05
C PRO A 325 -28.26 -6.30 -20.15
N ASN A 326 -27.89 -7.02 -21.21
CA ASN A 326 -26.48 -7.24 -21.53
C ASN A 326 -25.75 -5.91 -21.75
N MET A 327 -24.53 -5.81 -21.25
CA MET A 327 -23.76 -4.57 -21.18
C MET A 327 -22.55 -4.63 -22.11
N ASN A 328 -22.37 -3.60 -22.94
CA ASN A 328 -21.16 -3.43 -23.74
C ASN A 328 -20.09 -2.74 -22.90
N ILE A 329 -18.93 -3.38 -22.78
CA ILE A 329 -17.75 -2.86 -22.08
C ILE A 329 -16.62 -2.73 -23.09
N SER A 330 -16.01 -1.56 -23.15
CA SER A 330 -14.84 -1.27 -23.99
C SER A 330 -13.65 -0.92 -23.12
N GLY A 331 -12.46 -1.42 -23.45
CA GLY A 331 -11.24 -1.18 -22.67
C GLY A 331 -9.97 -1.53 -23.45
N THR A 332 -8.87 -1.71 -22.72
CA THR A 332 -7.57 -2.17 -23.23
C THR A 332 -6.96 -3.25 -22.34
N VAL A 333 -6.49 -4.34 -22.94
CA VAL A 333 -5.67 -5.36 -22.26
C VAL A 333 -4.20 -5.03 -22.47
N PHE A 334 -3.37 -5.23 -21.44
CA PHE A 334 -1.92 -4.96 -21.45
C PHE A 334 -1.53 -3.51 -21.78
N GLY A 335 -2.48 -2.57 -21.72
CA GLY A 335 -2.24 -1.14 -21.96
C GLY A 335 -2.18 -0.72 -23.43
N PHE A 336 -2.28 -1.65 -24.39
CA PHE A 336 -2.21 -1.32 -25.82
C PHE A 336 -3.17 -2.13 -26.71
N VAL A 337 -3.74 -3.24 -26.23
CA VAL A 337 -4.64 -4.09 -27.04
C VAL A 337 -6.09 -3.66 -26.82
N PRO A 338 -6.79 -3.09 -27.81
CA PRO A 338 -8.20 -2.71 -27.64
C PRO A 338 -9.08 -3.94 -27.43
N LEU A 339 -9.97 -3.85 -26.44
CA LEU A 339 -10.91 -4.87 -26.01
C LEU A 339 -12.33 -4.33 -26.12
N SER A 340 -13.24 -5.14 -26.66
CA SER A 340 -14.68 -4.93 -26.57
C SER A 340 -15.34 -6.23 -26.15
N MET A 341 -16.17 -6.20 -25.12
CA MET A 341 -16.88 -7.38 -24.61
C MET A 341 -18.33 -7.07 -24.29
N VAL A 342 -19.14 -8.13 -24.32
CA VAL A 342 -20.53 -8.11 -23.89
C VAL A 342 -20.61 -8.90 -22.60
N ALA A 343 -21.02 -8.26 -21.51
CA ALA A 343 -21.27 -8.92 -20.23
C ALA A 343 -22.77 -9.19 -20.06
N SER A 344 -23.11 -10.32 -19.44
CA SER A 344 -24.47 -10.62 -18.99
C SER A 344 -24.54 -10.52 -17.47
N PHE A 345 -25.75 -10.26 -16.98
CA PHE A 345 -26.03 -10.10 -15.57
C PHE A 345 -27.26 -10.93 -15.20
N LYS A 346 -27.12 -11.83 -14.24
CA LYS A 346 -28.24 -12.63 -13.73
C LYS A 346 -28.26 -12.57 -12.21
N GLN A 347 -29.31 -12.01 -11.64
CA GLN A 347 -29.47 -11.96 -10.19
C GLN A 347 -29.56 -13.37 -9.57
N VAL A 348 -28.92 -13.57 -8.42
CA VAL A 348 -28.94 -14.80 -7.62
C VAL A 348 -29.53 -14.51 -6.24
N GLY A 349 -30.73 -15.01 -5.97
CA GLY A 349 -31.47 -14.69 -4.74
C GLY A 349 -32.10 -13.28 -4.78
N ALA A 350 -32.83 -12.90 -3.73
CA ALA A 350 -33.47 -11.59 -3.67
C ALA A 350 -32.46 -10.46 -3.38
N LEU A 351 -32.69 -9.30 -3.97
CA LEU A 351 -32.07 -8.04 -3.56
C LEU A 351 -32.60 -7.73 -2.16
N SER A 352 -31.75 -7.32 -1.23
CA SER A 352 -32.16 -6.93 0.11
C SER A 352 -31.47 -5.64 0.52
N GLY A 353 -32.15 -4.77 1.27
CA GLY A 353 -31.53 -3.54 1.70
C GLY A 353 -32.23 -2.85 2.86
N LYS A 354 -31.64 -1.73 3.27
CA LYS A 354 -32.12 -0.86 4.35
C LYS A 354 -32.15 0.59 3.89
N LEU A 355 -33.17 1.30 4.35
CA LEU A 355 -33.29 2.75 4.26
C LEU A 355 -32.76 3.37 5.55
N ALA A 356 -32.01 4.47 5.42
CA ALA A 356 -31.64 5.30 6.54
C ALA A 356 -32.90 5.93 7.19
N PRO A 357 -32.84 6.33 8.48
CA PRO A 357 -33.92 7.08 9.12
C PRO A 357 -34.34 8.28 8.28
N GLY A 358 -35.63 8.44 8.02
CA GLY A 358 -36.15 9.49 7.13
C GLY A 358 -36.10 9.16 5.63
N ALA A 359 -35.64 7.96 5.25
CA ALA A 359 -35.59 7.46 3.88
C ALA A 359 -34.78 8.34 2.90
N THR A 360 -33.75 9.01 3.40
CA THR A 360 -32.89 9.93 2.63
C THR A 360 -31.68 9.25 2.00
N ASP A 361 -31.36 8.04 2.45
CA ASP A 361 -30.22 7.23 2.02
C ASP A 361 -30.58 5.74 2.08
N LEU A 362 -29.81 4.90 1.39
CA LEU A 362 -30.01 3.46 1.38
C LEU A 362 -28.70 2.68 1.30
N THR A 363 -28.76 1.44 1.76
CA THR A 363 -27.81 0.37 1.43
C THR A 363 -28.56 -0.84 0.89
N ALA A 364 -27.96 -1.53 -0.07
CA ALA A 364 -28.53 -2.68 -0.75
C ALA A 364 -27.46 -3.74 -1.04
N ASP A 365 -27.80 -4.99 -0.79
CA ASP A 365 -27.00 -6.17 -1.04
C ASP A 365 -27.63 -6.94 -2.20
N LEU A 366 -26.85 -7.12 -3.26
CA LEU A 366 -27.23 -7.83 -4.46
C LEU A 366 -26.22 -8.94 -4.73
N LYS A 367 -26.69 -10.15 -4.97
CA LYS A 367 -25.85 -11.23 -5.50
C LYS A 367 -26.16 -11.46 -6.96
N ALA A 368 -25.13 -11.64 -7.77
CA ALA A 368 -25.27 -11.80 -9.20
C ALA A 368 -24.27 -12.80 -9.77
N ASP A 369 -24.74 -13.56 -10.74
CA ASP A 369 -23.92 -14.31 -11.66
C ASP A 369 -23.62 -13.41 -12.86
N ILE A 370 -22.34 -13.09 -13.04
CA ILE A 370 -21.83 -12.22 -14.10
C ILE A 370 -21.24 -13.10 -15.19
N GLY A 371 -21.79 -12.99 -16.39
CA GLY A 371 -21.35 -13.74 -17.55
C GLY A 371 -20.59 -12.89 -18.57
N VAL A 372 -19.80 -13.54 -19.40
CA VAL A 372 -19.20 -12.95 -20.59
C VAL A 372 -19.86 -13.61 -21.79
N VAL A 373 -20.56 -12.86 -22.62
CA VAL A 373 -21.31 -13.40 -23.77
C VAL A 373 -20.45 -13.42 -25.03
N SER A 374 -19.65 -12.37 -25.22
CA SER A 374 -18.70 -12.29 -26.34
C SER A 374 -17.53 -11.39 -26.01
N VAL A 375 -16.35 -11.71 -26.55
CA VAL A 375 -15.13 -10.91 -26.40
C VAL A 375 -14.47 -10.70 -27.75
N LYS A 376 -14.02 -9.47 -28.01
CA LYS A 376 -13.28 -9.06 -29.19
C LYS A 376 -12.01 -8.34 -28.75
N ALA A 377 -10.85 -8.80 -29.22
CA ALA A 377 -9.55 -8.17 -29.00
C ALA A 377 -8.82 -7.93 -30.34
N ALA A 378 -8.15 -6.79 -30.49
CA ALA A 378 -7.26 -6.49 -31.63
C ALA A 378 -7.87 -6.67 -33.04
N GLY A 379 -9.18 -6.46 -33.23
CA GLY A 379 -9.83 -6.59 -34.54
C GLY A 379 -10.08 -8.03 -35.02
N ILE A 380 -9.74 -9.03 -34.21
CA ILE A 380 -10.08 -10.44 -34.44
C ILE A 380 -11.61 -10.61 -34.38
N LEU A 381 -12.16 -11.62 -35.07
CA LEU A 381 -13.59 -11.93 -35.03
C LEU A 381 -14.06 -12.13 -33.56
N PRO A 382 -15.24 -11.62 -33.17
CA PRO A 382 -15.74 -11.74 -31.81
C PRO A 382 -15.92 -13.23 -31.47
N LEU A 383 -15.26 -13.67 -30.40
CA LEU A 383 -15.42 -15.01 -29.87
C LEU A 383 -16.66 -14.99 -28.96
N THR A 384 -17.70 -15.68 -29.39
CA THR A 384 -18.92 -15.88 -28.60
C THR A 384 -18.71 -17.04 -27.64
N VAL A 385 -18.97 -16.79 -26.34
CA VAL A 385 -18.77 -17.76 -25.26
C VAL A 385 -20.03 -17.78 -24.38
N SER A 386 -21.09 -18.45 -24.84
CA SER A 386 -22.41 -18.38 -24.19
C SER A 386 -22.48 -18.97 -22.78
N THR A 387 -21.49 -19.75 -22.36
CA THR A 387 -21.45 -20.42 -21.05
C THR A 387 -20.47 -19.78 -20.06
N CYS A 388 -19.72 -18.76 -20.47
CA CYS A 388 -18.68 -18.17 -19.63
C CYS A 388 -19.29 -17.31 -18.52
N HIS A 389 -19.05 -17.65 -17.26
CA HIS A 389 -19.61 -16.96 -16.10
C HIS A 389 -18.69 -17.04 -14.89
N VAL A 390 -18.96 -16.27 -13.84
CA VAL A 390 -18.18 -16.32 -12.60
C VAL A 390 -18.40 -17.66 -11.89
N ALA A 391 -17.31 -18.29 -11.44
CA ALA A 391 -17.37 -19.58 -10.73
C ALA A 391 -18.14 -19.49 -9.41
N THR A 392 -18.17 -18.30 -8.79
CA THR A 392 -18.95 -18.02 -7.59
C THR A 392 -19.76 -16.73 -7.79
N PRO A 393 -21.04 -16.69 -7.35
CA PRO A 393 -21.84 -15.48 -7.43
C PRO A 393 -21.15 -14.30 -6.73
N VAL A 394 -21.14 -13.17 -7.43
CA VAL A 394 -20.54 -11.92 -6.98
C VAL A 394 -21.49 -11.21 -6.01
N SER A 395 -20.98 -10.79 -4.87
CA SER A 395 -21.70 -9.92 -3.94
C SER A 395 -21.41 -8.45 -4.27
N ILE A 396 -22.47 -7.67 -4.46
CA ILE A 396 -22.44 -6.25 -4.82
C ILE A 396 -23.16 -5.47 -3.72
N HIS A 397 -22.41 -4.65 -2.99
CA HIS A 397 -22.92 -3.80 -1.92
C HIS A 397 -23.12 -2.38 -2.43
N LEU A 398 -24.36 -2.01 -2.75
CA LEU A 398 -24.74 -0.71 -3.27
C LEU A 398 -25.09 0.23 -2.10
N ALA A 399 -24.58 1.46 -2.14
CA ALA A 399 -24.93 2.49 -1.17
C ALA A 399 -25.19 3.82 -1.87
N SER A 400 -26.10 4.62 -1.33
CA SER A 400 -26.22 6.04 -1.70
C SER A 400 -25.03 6.84 -1.15
N ASN A 401 -24.88 8.09 -1.61
CA ASN A 401 -23.72 8.92 -1.27
C ASN A 401 -23.70 9.48 0.16
N GLY A 402 -24.68 9.12 1.01
CA GLY A 402 -24.77 9.57 2.41
C GLY A 402 -25.08 11.06 2.57
N LYS A 403 -25.44 11.76 1.49
CA LYS A 403 -25.76 13.20 1.48
C LYS A 403 -27.27 13.46 1.56
N GLY A 404 -28.08 12.44 1.84
CA GLY A 404 -29.54 12.56 1.89
C GLY A 404 -30.20 12.83 0.54
N GLN A 405 -29.55 12.46 -0.56
CA GLN A 405 -30.01 12.77 -1.92
C GLN A 405 -30.85 11.64 -2.55
N PHE A 406 -30.95 10.50 -1.88
CA PHE A 406 -31.82 9.42 -2.33
C PHE A 406 -33.22 9.59 -1.74
N SER A 407 -34.25 9.24 -2.50
CA SER A 407 -35.60 9.07 -1.96
C SER A 407 -36.26 7.85 -2.59
N PRO A 408 -37.03 7.05 -1.82
CA PRO A 408 -37.70 5.87 -2.35
C PRO A 408 -38.78 6.20 -3.38
N PHE A 409 -39.25 7.45 -3.47
CA PHE A 409 -40.33 7.84 -4.40
C PHE A 409 -39.83 8.58 -5.65
N THR A 410 -38.57 9.03 -5.65
CA THR A 410 -37.96 9.70 -6.81
C THR A 410 -36.77 8.93 -7.36
N GLY A 411 -36.10 8.17 -6.50
CA GLY A 411 -34.84 7.50 -6.79
C GLY A 411 -33.62 8.33 -6.39
N GLY A 412 -32.47 8.01 -6.98
CA GLY A 412 -31.18 8.63 -6.69
C GLY A 412 -30.01 7.73 -7.14
N THR A 413 -28.80 8.23 -6.94
CA THR A 413 -27.57 7.50 -7.31
C THR A 413 -27.13 6.56 -6.20
N VAL A 414 -26.87 5.32 -6.58
CA VAL A 414 -26.22 4.30 -5.74
C VAL A 414 -24.96 3.80 -6.42
N SER A 415 -23.93 3.55 -5.63
CA SER A 415 -22.62 3.11 -6.13
C SER A 415 -22.13 1.91 -5.32
N SER A 416 -21.31 1.09 -5.97
CA SER A 416 -20.67 -0.07 -5.36
C SER A 416 -19.27 -0.27 -5.94
N THR A 417 -18.38 -0.79 -5.09
CA THR A 417 -17.18 -1.49 -5.50
C THR A 417 -17.38 -2.98 -5.24
N PHE A 418 -17.02 -3.82 -6.21
CA PHE A 418 -17.22 -5.26 -6.12
C PHE A 418 -16.08 -6.05 -6.75
N ALA A 419 -15.91 -7.27 -6.25
CA ALA A 419 -14.90 -8.19 -6.73
C ALA A 419 -15.50 -9.18 -7.74
N ILE A 420 -14.85 -9.31 -8.89
CA ILE A 420 -15.11 -10.40 -9.84
C ILE A 420 -14.06 -11.47 -9.56
N GLY A 421 -14.53 -12.67 -9.24
CA GLY A 421 -13.69 -13.85 -9.05
C GLY A 421 -13.27 -14.49 -10.36
N ASN A 422 -12.75 -15.72 -10.28
CA ASN A 422 -12.43 -16.50 -11.47
C ASN A 422 -13.70 -16.81 -12.27
N LEU A 423 -13.55 -16.78 -13.58
CA LEU A 423 -14.52 -17.25 -14.55
C LEU A 423 -14.39 -18.77 -14.74
N ALA A 424 -15.53 -19.42 -14.94
CA ALA A 424 -15.71 -20.81 -15.27
C ALA A 424 -16.39 -20.95 -16.64
N ASP A 425 -16.25 -22.13 -17.25
CA ASP A 425 -16.97 -22.52 -18.46
C ASP A 425 -16.78 -21.60 -19.67
N CYS A 426 -15.61 -20.96 -19.78
CA CYS A 426 -15.23 -20.10 -20.91
C CYS A 426 -14.47 -20.86 -22.02
N GLY A 427 -14.50 -22.20 -21.99
CA GLY A 427 -13.79 -23.06 -22.94
C GLY A 427 -12.28 -22.89 -22.90
N ALA A 428 -11.63 -22.94 -24.07
CA ALA A 428 -10.17 -22.82 -24.21
C ALA A 428 -9.61 -21.48 -23.71
N LEU A 429 -10.45 -20.45 -23.55
CA LEU A 429 -10.03 -19.12 -23.09
C LEU A 429 -10.05 -18.97 -21.57
N THR A 430 -10.61 -19.92 -20.82
CA THR A 430 -10.79 -19.81 -19.35
C THR A 430 -9.50 -19.38 -18.64
N SER A 431 -8.37 -20.01 -18.98
CA SER A 431 -7.09 -19.67 -18.35
C SER A 431 -6.60 -18.27 -18.70
N LEU A 432 -6.82 -17.82 -19.93
CA LEU A 432 -6.45 -16.48 -20.39
C LEU A 432 -7.35 -15.41 -19.74
N LEU A 433 -8.66 -15.64 -19.73
CA LEU A 433 -9.63 -14.72 -19.14
C LEU A 433 -9.43 -14.57 -17.62
N ASN A 434 -9.06 -15.64 -16.93
CA ASN A 434 -8.73 -15.61 -15.51
C ASN A 434 -7.40 -14.90 -15.20
N GLY A 435 -6.54 -14.67 -16.19
CA GLY A 435 -5.37 -13.81 -16.04
C GLY A 435 -5.68 -12.31 -16.18
N ILE A 436 -6.89 -11.94 -16.60
CA ILE A 436 -7.22 -10.59 -17.04
C ILE A 436 -8.40 -9.99 -16.26
N PHE A 437 -9.51 -10.73 -16.13
CA PHE A 437 -10.77 -10.19 -15.61
C PHE A 437 -10.93 -10.22 -14.09
N PRO A 438 -10.42 -11.23 -13.35
CA PRO A 438 -10.53 -11.24 -11.90
C PRO A 438 -9.89 -10.00 -11.29
N GLY A 439 -10.60 -9.36 -10.38
CA GLY A 439 -10.20 -8.08 -9.79
C GLY A 439 -11.17 -7.65 -8.70
N ASN A 440 -10.69 -6.91 -7.71
CA ASN A 440 -11.45 -6.50 -6.53
C ASN A 440 -11.96 -5.05 -6.55
N SER A 441 -11.62 -4.29 -7.59
CA SER A 441 -11.89 -2.85 -7.68
C SER A 441 -12.86 -2.48 -8.81
N ASN A 442 -13.71 -3.42 -9.22
CA ASN A 442 -14.70 -3.10 -10.25
C ASN A 442 -15.75 -2.16 -9.64
N THR A 443 -16.20 -1.20 -10.43
CA THR A 443 -17.16 -0.19 -9.98
C THR A 443 -18.48 -0.38 -10.70
N LEU A 444 -19.58 -0.16 -9.97
CA LEU A 444 -20.93 -0.08 -10.52
C LEU A 444 -21.60 1.15 -9.94
N THR A 445 -22.01 2.08 -10.80
CA THR A 445 -22.82 3.24 -10.43
C THR A 445 -24.14 3.14 -11.14
N LEU A 446 -25.24 3.19 -10.41
CA LEU A 446 -26.60 3.19 -10.94
C LEU A 446 -27.33 4.44 -10.48
N ASN A 447 -27.93 5.14 -11.41
CA ASN A 447 -28.93 6.17 -11.18
C ASN A 447 -30.31 5.49 -11.30
N LEU A 448 -31.00 5.45 -10.17
CA LEU A 448 -32.35 4.90 -10.05
C LEU A 448 -33.35 6.04 -10.21
N ALA A 449 -34.36 5.85 -11.05
CA ALA A 449 -35.49 6.76 -11.19
C ALA A 449 -36.79 5.99 -10.92
N ALA A 450 -37.57 6.41 -9.93
CA ALA A 450 -38.83 5.77 -9.61
C ALA A 450 -39.80 5.88 -10.80
N GLN A 451 -40.49 4.78 -11.09
CA GLN A 451 -41.57 4.76 -12.07
C GLN A 451 -42.85 5.21 -11.37
N SER A 452 -43.50 6.20 -11.97
CA SER A 452 -44.78 6.76 -11.52
C SER A 452 -45.95 5.82 -11.74
#